data_AF-A0A3C1ITC2-F1
#
_entry.id   AF-A0A3C1ITC2-F1
#
_cell.length_a   1.000
_cell.length_b   1.000
_cell.length_c   1.000
_cell.angle_alpha   90.00
_cell.angle_beta   90.00
_cell.angle_gamma   90.00
#
_symmetry.space_group_name_H-M   'P 1'
#
loop_
_entity.id
_entity.type
_entity.pdbx_description
1 polymer ?
#
loop_
_entity_poly.entity_id
_entity_poly.type
_entity_poly.pdbx_seq_one_letter_code
_entity_poly.pdbx_strand_id
1 'polypeptide(L)'
;MFDDEKLRVTLNIAGEQVKTVINRSDEEELRMLEKEVTSLFNRWRVADPSRTKSQVLAMVAFQYAKLYYDELTAGRSREASLRDFVEKYEERLNKIVIDE
;
A
#
# COMPACT_ATOMS: atom_id res chain seq x y z
N MET A 1 -16.94 7.10 29.28
CA MET A 1 -16.57 6.14 28.23
C MET A 1 -15.25 6.63 27.69
N PHE A 2 -14.15 5.98 28.06
CA PHE A 2 -12.82 6.36 27.58
C PHE A 2 -12.71 5.86 26.14
N ASP A 3 -12.23 6.74 25.26
CA ASP A 3 -11.97 6.49 23.84
C ASP A 3 -10.77 5.53 23.70
N ASP A 4 -10.99 4.27 24.10
CA ASP A 4 -9.97 3.21 24.19
C ASP A 4 -9.54 2.70 22.79
N GLU A 5 -10.22 3.21 21.74
CA GLU A 5 -9.93 2.95 20.35
C GLU A 5 -8.75 3.77 19.83
N LYS A 6 -8.45 4.95 20.40
CA LYS A 6 -7.41 5.86 19.86
C LYS A 6 -6.19 5.95 20.77
N LEU A 7 -5.01 5.84 20.16
CA LEU A 7 -3.72 5.93 20.84
C LEU A 7 -2.87 7.05 20.23
N ARG A 8 -2.21 7.83 21.10
CA ARG A 8 -1.13 8.74 20.69
C ARG A 8 0.17 7.94 20.62
N VAL A 9 0.76 7.87 19.44
CA VAL A 9 2.00 7.15 19.21
C VAL A 9 3.07 8.08 18.64
N THR A 10 4.32 7.70 18.83
CA THR A 10 5.46 8.26 18.10
C THR A 10 6.03 7.16 17.22
N LEU A 11 5.99 7.37 15.92
CA LEU A 11 6.64 6.51 14.91
C LEU A 11 8.04 7.05 14.66
N ASN A 12 9.03 6.17 14.54
CA ASN A 12 10.39 6.52 14.16
C ASN A 12 10.65 6.08 12.71
N ILE A 13 10.40 6.99 11.78
CA ILE A 13 10.50 6.71 10.34
C ILE A 13 11.83 7.25 9.85
N ALA A 14 12.75 6.37 9.46
CA ALA A 14 14.07 6.75 8.93
C ALA A 14 14.89 7.68 9.86
N GLY A 15 14.69 7.56 11.18
CA GLY A 15 15.33 8.40 12.19
C GLY A 15 14.59 9.70 12.51
N GLU A 16 13.47 9.98 11.85
CA GLU A 16 12.60 11.13 12.12
C GLU A 16 11.42 10.70 13.02
N GLN A 17 11.17 11.48 14.08
CA GLN A 17 10.06 11.22 15.00
C GLN A 17 8.77 11.86 14.51
N VAL A 18 7.78 11.04 14.20
CA VAL A 18 6.44 11.49 13.78
C VAL A 18 5.44 11.17 14.87
N LYS A 19 4.92 12.21 15.51
CA LYS A 19 3.86 12.09 16.52
C LYS A 19 2.50 12.11 15.83
N THR A 20 1.68 11.09 16.09
CA THR A 20 0.35 10.96 15.47
C THR A 20 -0.64 10.27 16.41
N VAL A 21 -1.92 10.31 16.04
CA VAL A 21 -3.01 9.58 16.69
C VAL A 21 -3.48 8.49 15.73
N ILE A 22 -3.56 7.26 16.21
CA ILE A 22 -3.93 6.09 15.42
C ILE A 22 -5.06 5.33 16.13
N ASN A 23 -5.75 4.45 15.41
CA ASN A 23 -6.58 3.45 16.09
C ASN A 23 -5.66 2.39 16.69
N ARG A 24 -6.02 1.85 17.85
CA ARG A 24 -5.28 0.80 18.55
C ARG A 24 -5.19 -0.47 17.70
N SER A 25 -6.22 -0.77 16.91
CA SER A 25 -6.22 -1.88 15.94
C SER A 25 -5.11 -1.79 14.91
N ASP A 26 -4.69 -0.56 14.56
CA ASP A 26 -3.79 -0.31 13.44
C ASP A 26 -2.33 -0.26 13.90
N GLU A 27 -2.08 -0.30 15.22
CA GLU A 27 -0.72 -0.10 15.76
C GLU A 27 0.26 -1.14 15.21
N GLU A 28 -0.09 -2.43 15.25
CA GLU A 28 0.80 -3.49 14.81
C GLU A 28 1.21 -3.31 13.33
N GLU A 29 0.25 -3.04 12.46
CA GLU A 29 0.49 -2.80 11.03
C GLU A 29 1.37 -1.57 10.81
N LEU A 30 1.07 -0.47 11.50
CA LEU A 30 1.85 0.77 11.39
C LEU A 30 3.29 0.60 11.91
N ARG A 31 3.51 -0.21 12.95
CA ARG A 31 4.87 -0.55 13.43
C ARG A 31 5.63 -1.41 12.43
N MET A 32 4.96 -2.30 11.71
CA MET A 32 5.58 -3.06 10.63
C MET A 32 5.99 -2.14 9.48
N LEU A 33 5.09 -1.25 9.05
CA LEU A 33 5.38 -0.25 8.02
C LEU A 33 6.53 0.68 8.41
N GLU A 34 6.57 1.14 9.67
CA GLU A 34 7.68 1.92 10.24
C GLU A 34 9.04 1.22 10.04
N LYS A 35 9.11 -0.09 10.34
CA LYS A 35 10.31 -0.90 10.18
C LYS A 35 10.70 -1.08 8.71
N GLU A 36 9.73 -1.35 7.83
CA GLU A 36 9.97 -1.56 6.40
C GLU A 36 10.53 -0.29 5.73
N VAL A 37 9.86 0.85 5.95
CA VAL A 37 10.30 2.15 5.41
C VAL A 37 11.71 2.50 5.91
N THR A 38 11.96 2.31 7.21
CA THR A 38 13.27 2.58 7.81
C THR A 38 14.36 1.65 7.28
N SER A 39 14.04 0.37 7.07
CA SER A 39 14.98 -0.61 6.51
C SER A 39 15.35 -0.28 5.07
N LEU A 40 14.37 0.10 4.24
CA LEU A 40 14.61 0.51 2.86
C LEU A 40 15.47 1.79 2.80
N PHE A 41 15.12 2.78 3.61
CA PHE A 41 15.91 4.02 3.75
C PHE A 41 17.37 3.71 4.11
N ASN A 42 17.60 2.90 5.15
CA ASN A 42 18.95 2.56 5.61
C ASN A 42 19.75 1.83 4.51
N ARG A 43 19.12 0.89 3.81
CA ARG A 43 19.75 0.19 2.68
C ARG A 43 20.20 1.16 1.60
N TRP A 44 19.37 2.12 1.24
CA TRP A 44 19.68 3.11 0.20
C TRP A 44 20.69 4.16 0.65
N ARG A 45 20.68 4.52 1.93
CA ARG A 45 21.72 5.36 2.54
C ARG A 45 23.11 4.71 2.46
N VAL A 46 23.19 3.40 2.65
CA VAL A 46 24.45 2.65 2.52
C VAL A 46 24.86 2.50 1.06
N ALA A 47 23.91 2.24 0.16
CA ALA A 47 24.18 2.04 -1.26
C ALA A 47 24.59 3.33 -2.00
N ASP A 48 24.06 4.49 -1.60
CA ASP A 48 24.41 5.78 -2.19
C ASP A 48 24.70 6.84 -1.12
N PRO A 49 25.93 6.84 -0.56
CA PRO A 49 26.33 7.80 0.47
C PRO A 49 26.36 9.25 0.00
N SER A 50 26.40 9.48 -1.32
CA SER A 50 26.50 10.82 -1.92
C SER A 50 25.20 11.63 -1.78
N ARG A 51 24.06 10.95 -1.62
CA ARG A 51 22.75 11.59 -1.46
C ARG A 51 22.53 12.10 -0.05
N THR A 52 21.74 13.17 0.08
CA THR A 52 21.26 13.65 1.37
C THR A 52 20.18 12.74 1.94
N LYS A 53 19.93 12.81 3.25
CA LYS A 53 18.81 12.08 3.88
C LYS A 53 17.47 12.39 3.20
N SER A 54 17.22 13.68 2.91
CA SER A 54 15.99 14.13 2.25
C SER A 54 15.82 13.53 0.85
N GLN A 55 16.90 13.48 0.05
CA GLN A 55 16.85 12.85 -1.27
C GLN A 55 16.50 11.36 -1.19
N VAL A 56 17.10 10.64 -0.24
CA VAL A 56 16.80 9.20 -0.05
C VAL A 56 15.36 9.01 0.43
N LEU A 57 14.86 9.85 1.34
CA LEU A 57 13.45 9.83 1.76
C LEU A 57 12.49 10.10 0.60
N ALA A 58 12.80 11.07 -0.27
CA ALA A 58 12.00 11.35 -1.46
C ALA A 58 11.95 10.15 -2.43
N MET A 59 13.08 9.47 -2.61
CA MET A 59 13.12 8.24 -3.40
C MET A 59 12.26 7.14 -2.76
N VAL A 60 12.33 6.97 -1.43
CA VAL A 60 11.54 5.95 -0.70
C VAL A 60 10.05 6.23 -0.88
N ALA A 61 9.63 7.48 -0.66
CA ALA A 61 8.25 7.89 -0.88
C ALA A 61 7.79 7.64 -2.33
N PHE A 62 8.62 7.98 -3.32
CA PHE A 62 8.32 7.73 -4.72
C PHE A 62 8.18 6.23 -5.04
N GLN A 63 9.03 5.37 -4.47
CA GLN A 63 8.95 3.93 -4.66
C GLN A 63 7.65 3.34 -4.11
N TYR A 64 7.24 3.71 -2.89
CA TYR A 64 5.98 3.25 -2.33
C TYR A 64 4.77 3.79 -3.10
N ALA A 65 4.81 5.05 -3.54
CA ALA A 65 3.77 5.61 -4.40
C ALA A 65 3.68 4.85 -5.74
N LYS A 66 4.82 4.54 -6.36
CA LYS A 66 4.87 3.74 -7.58
C LYS A 66 4.29 2.34 -7.38
N LEU A 67 4.68 1.65 -6.31
CA LEU A 67 4.12 0.32 -6.00
C LEU A 67 2.60 0.36 -5.82
N TYR A 68 2.09 1.39 -5.11
CA TYR A 68 0.65 1.60 -4.98
C TYR A 68 -0.04 1.82 -6.32
N TYR A 69 0.53 2.65 -7.20
CA TYR A 69 -0.03 2.89 -8.54
C TYR A 69 0.03 1.66 -9.44
N ASP A 70 1.11 0.88 -9.37
CA ASP A 70 1.27 -0.35 -10.14
C ASP A 70 0.23 -1.39 -9.70
N GLU A 71 0.01 -1.57 -8.39
CA GLU A 71 -1.04 -2.44 -7.85
C GLU A 71 -2.45 -1.97 -8.21
N LEU A 72 -2.72 -0.66 -8.11
CA LEU A 72 -4.01 -0.09 -8.50
C LEU A 72 -4.30 -0.34 -10.00
N THR A 73 -3.29 -0.16 -10.85
CA THR A 73 -3.42 -0.37 -12.30
C THR A 73 -3.59 -1.85 -12.62
N ALA A 74 -2.82 -2.73 -11.99
CA ALA A 74 -2.98 -4.18 -12.11
C ALA A 74 -4.35 -4.65 -11.60
N GLY A 75 -4.87 -4.04 -10.54
CA GLY A 75 -6.21 -4.28 -10.01
C GLY A 75 -7.30 -3.95 -11.04
N ARG A 76 -7.24 -2.76 -11.65
CA ARG A 76 -8.19 -2.36 -12.70
C ARG A 76 -8.17 -3.29 -13.91
N SER A 77 -6.97 -3.72 -14.32
CA SER A 77 -6.82 -4.69 -15.42
C SER A 77 -7.44 -6.05 -15.08
N ARG A 78 -7.23 -6.53 -13.85
CA ARG A 78 -7.86 -7.77 -13.33
C ARG A 78 -9.38 -7.65 -13.28
N GLU A 79 -9.91 -6.54 -12.77
CA GLU A 79 -11.35 -6.29 -12.68
C GLU A 79 -12.01 -6.23 -14.08
N ALA A 80 -11.37 -5.54 -15.03
CA ALA A 80 -11.82 -5.52 -16.41
C ALA A 80 -11.84 -6.92 -17.04
N SER A 81 -10.79 -7.72 -16.80
CA SER A 81 -10.71 -9.11 -17.29
C SER A 81 -11.79 -10.00 -16.68
N LEU A 82 -12.12 -9.81 -15.39
CA LEU A 82 -13.19 -10.53 -14.72
C LEU A 82 -14.57 -10.13 -15.26
N ARG A 83 -14.81 -8.83 -15.50
CA ARG A 83 -16.06 -8.36 -16.09
C ARG A 83 -16.26 -8.94 -17.49
N ASP A 84 -15.25 -8.87 -18.34
CA ASP A 84 -15.27 -9.46 -19.68
C ASP A 84 -15.52 -10.99 -19.64
N PHE A 85 -14.97 -11.68 -18.63
CA PHE A 85 -15.23 -13.10 -18.43
C PHE A 85 -16.68 -13.37 -18.03
N VAL A 86 -17.24 -12.59 -17.10
CA VAL A 86 -18.63 -12.71 -16.66
C VAL A 86 -19.60 -12.43 -17.80
N GLU A 87 -19.42 -11.34 -18.55
CA GLU A 87 -20.26 -11.00 -19.70
C GLU A 87 -20.29 -12.13 -20.74
N LYS A 88 -19.11 -12.67 -21.11
CA LYS A 88 -19.02 -13.81 -22.04
C LYS A 88 -19.66 -15.07 -21.48
N TYR A 89 -19.59 -15.28 -20.16
CA TYR A 89 -20.23 -16.43 -19.52
C TYR A 89 -21.75 -16.30 -19.54
N GLU A 90 -22.29 -15.11 -19.23
CA GLU A 90 -23.72 -14.79 -19.30
C GLU A 90 -24.27 -14.90 -20.73
N GLU A 91 -23.55 -14.39 -21.74
CA GLU A 91 -23.92 -14.55 -23.15
C GLU A 91 -24.02 -16.02 -23.56
N ARG A 92 -23.09 -16.86 -23.08
CA ARG A 92 -23.12 -18.32 -23.35
C ARG A 92 -24.29 -19.00 -22.67
N LEU A 93 -24.61 -18.63 -21.42
CA LEU A 93 -25.78 -19.16 -20.72
C LEU A 93 -27.08 -18.75 -21.43
N ASN A 94 -27.21 -17.48 -21.83
CA ASN A 94 -28.40 -17.00 -22.55
C ASN A 94 -28.60 -17.75 -23.87
N LYS A 95 -27.54 -18.08 -24.61
CA LYS A 95 -27.66 -18.90 -25.82
C LYS A 95 -28.15 -20.32 -25.55
N ILE A 96 -27.77 -20.91 -24.41
CA ILE A 96 -28.21 -22.26 -24.03
C ILE A 96 -29.68 -22.26 -23.58
N VAL A 97 -30.12 -21.20 -22.89
CA VAL A 97 -31.48 -21.09 -22.32
C VAL A 97 -32.53 -20.65 -23.35
N ILE A 98 -32.14 -19.96 -24.42
CA ILE A 98 -33.06 -19.44 -25.45
C ILE A 98 -33.23 -20.41 -26.64
N ASP A 99 -32.36 -21.42 -26.78
CA ASP A 99 -32.45 -22.46 -27.83
C ASP A 99 -33.30 -23.70 -27.40
N GLU A 100 -34.12 -23.60 -26.35
CA GLU A 100 -35.25 -24.53 -26.03
C GLU A 100 -36.60 -23.85 -26.33
#